data_AF-W1DFG9-F1
#
_entry.id   AF-W1DFG9-F1
#
_cell.length_a   1.000
_cell.length_b   1.000
_cell.length_c   1.000
_cell.angle_alpha   90.00
_cell.angle_beta   90.00
_cell.angle_gamma   90.00
#
_symmetry.space_group_name_H-M   'P 1'
#
loop_
_entity.id
_entity.type
_entity.pdbx_description
1 polymer ?
#
loop_
_entity_poly.entity_id
_entity_poly.type
_entity_poly.pdbx_seq_one_letter_code
_entity_poly.pdbx_strand_id
1 'polypeptide(L)' 'MMVNLHSVELVRAYCTRVIGVASGQLIFDDHPSRLTQDVLQRLYGDEVSQLH' A
#
# COMPACT_ATOMS: atom_id res chain seq x y z
N MET A 1 -15.64 7.06 -4.44
CA MET A 1 -15.51 5.62 -4.77
C MET A 1 -14.29 5.09 -4.04
N MET A 2 -14.39 3.94 -3.39
CA MET A 2 -13.27 3.27 -2.74
C MET A 2 -13.14 1.89 -3.38
N VAL A 3 -11.91 1.50 -3.70
CA VAL A 3 -11.58 0.19 -4.27
C VAL A 3 -10.37 -0.36 -3.54
N ASN A 4 -10.32 -1.67 -3.37
CA ASN A 4 -9.12 -2.36 -2.92
C ASN A 4 -8.31 -2.77 -4.15
N LEU A 5 -7.07 -2.32 -4.24
CA LEU A 5 -6.16 -2.62 -5.34
C LEU A 5 -4.87 -3.21 -4.76
N HIS A 6 -4.47 -4.35 -5.30
CA HIS A 6 -3.20 -5.00 -4.94
C HIS A 6 -2.05 -4.60 -5.90
N SER A 7 -2.37 -4.05 -7.08
CA SER A 7 -1.38 -3.56 -8.04
C SER A 7 -1.01 -2.09 -7.78
N VAL A 8 0.26 -1.86 -7.44
CA VAL A 8 0.82 -0.53 -7.21
C VAL A 8 0.75 0.35 -8.46
N GLU A 9 0.88 -0.24 -9.66
CA GLU A 9 0.82 0.49 -10.93
C GLU A 9 -0.57 1.09 -11.15
N LEU A 10 -1.63 0.33 -10.89
CA LEU A 10 -3.00 0.80 -11.00
C LEU A 10 -3.31 1.88 -9.96
N VAL A 11 -2.79 1.71 -8.74
CA VAL A 11 -2.92 2.71 -7.68
C VAL A 11 -2.29 4.04 -8.11
N ARG A 12 -1.13 4.01 -8.76
CA ARG A 12 -0.46 5.22 -9.27
C ARG A 12 -1.20 5.87 -10.44
N ALA A 13 -1.79 5.07 -11.32
CA ALA A 13 -2.45 5.57 -12.51
C ALA A 13 -3.85 6.13 -12.24
N TYR A 14 -4.60 5.56 -11.28
CA TYR A 14 -6.03 5.81 -11.16
C TYR A 14 -6.48 6.36 -9.80
N CYS A 15 -5.65 6.29 -8.75
CA CYS A 15 -6.03 6.79 -7.44
C CYS A 15 -5.55 8.23 -7.20
N THR A 16 -6.25 8.95 -6.35
CA THR A 16 -5.87 10.30 -5.88
C THR A 16 -5.47 10.31 -4.41
N ARG A 17 -5.79 9.23 -3.68
CA ARG A 17 -5.42 8.96 -2.29
C ARG A 17 -5.27 7.46 -2.12
N VAL A 18 -4.28 7.03 -1.36
CA VAL A 18 -4.00 5.62 -1.08
C VAL A 18 -3.94 5.41 0.41
N ILE A 19 -4.65 4.40 0.88
CA ILE A 19 -4.60 3.96 2.28
C ILE A 19 -3.93 2.59 2.27
N GLY A 20 -2.69 2.54 2.78
CA GLY A 20 -1.92 1.32 2.94
C GLY A 20 -2.00 0.82 4.38
N VAL A 21 -2.43 -0.42 4.55
CA VAL A 21 -2.58 -1.08 5.85
C VAL A 21 -1.75 -2.34 5.87
N ALA A 22 -1.00 -2.56 6.95
CA ALA A 22 -0.28 -3.81 7.21
C ALA A 22 -0.50 -4.21 8.68
N SER A 23 -0.66 -5.50 8.95
CA SER A 23 -0.83 -6.02 10.32
C SER A 23 -1.94 -5.32 11.13
N GLY A 24 -3.02 -4.91 10.47
CA GLY A 24 -4.13 -4.17 11.08
C GLY A 24 -3.82 -2.72 11.44
N GLN A 25 -2.68 -2.18 10.99
CA GLN A 25 -2.22 -0.81 11.26
C GLN A 25 -2.15 0.02 9.98
N LEU A 26 -2.49 1.30 10.08
CA LEU A 26 -2.37 2.25 8.98
C LEU A 26 -0.91 2.68 8.83
N ILE A 27 -0.29 2.28 7.71
CA ILE A 27 1.13 2.53 7.42
C ILE A 27 1.29 3.70 6.44
N PHE A 28 0.30 3.92 5.57
CA PHE A 28 0.31 4.97 4.56
C PHE A 28 -1.09 5.57 4.38
N ASP A 29 -1.16 6.89 4.26
CA ASP A 29 -2.39 7.61 3.91
C ASP A 29 -2.02 8.92 3.23
N ASP A 30 -1.74 8.86 1.93
CA ASP A 30 -1.32 10.03 1.16
C ASP A 30 -1.58 9.84 -0.36
N HIS A 31 -1.21 10.84 -1.16
CA HIS A 31 -1.25 10.79 -2.61
C HIS A 31 -0.31 9.68 -3.16
N PRO A 32 -0.70 8.93 -4.22
CA PRO A 32 0.11 7.83 -4.75
C PRO A 32 1.52 8.23 -5.24
N SER A 33 1.77 9.51 -5.51
CA SER A 33 3.14 9.99 -5.81
C SER A 33 4.10 9.85 -4.63
N ARG A 34 3.58 9.77 -3.40
CA ARG A 34 4.36 9.56 -2.17
C ARG A 34 4.52 8.10 -1.77
N LEU A 35 3.99 7.16 -2.56
CA LEU A 35 4.34 5.74 -2.43
C LEU A 35 5.80 5.57 -2.84
N THR A 36 6.71 5.62 -1.87
CA THR A 36 8.12 5.32 -2.07
C THR A 36 8.37 3.82 -1.92
N GLN A 37 9.54 3.37 -2.35
CA GLN A 37 9.93 1.96 -2.21
C GLN A 37 9.97 1.52 -0.73
N ASP A 38 10.39 2.40 0.18
CA ASP A 38 10.39 2.12 1.62
C ASP A 38 8.97 1.89 2.18
N VAL A 39 7.99 2.69 1.72
CA VAL A 39 6.59 2.51 2.11
C VAL A 39 6.06 1.18 1.59
N LEU A 40 6.36 0.85 0.33
CA LEU A 40 5.98 -0.43 -0.26
C LEU A 40 6.61 -1.59 0.51
N GLN A 41 7.88 -1.49 0.88
CA GLN A 41 8.55 -2.51 1.68
C GLN A 41 7.92 -2.67 3.08
N ARG A 42 7.42 -1.60 3.69
CA ARG A 42 6.67 -1.69 4.96
C ARG A 42 5.27 -2.26 4.80
N LEU A 43 4.64 -2.06 3.64
CA LEU A 43 3.29 -2.58 3.36
C LEU A 43 3.30 -4.08 3.00
N TYR A 44 4.29 -4.51 2.21
CA TYR A 44 4.39 -5.88 1.69
C TYR A 44 5.43 -6.75 2.40
N GLY A 45 6.41 -6.14 3.09
CA GLY A 45 7.54 -6.86 3.70
C GLY A 45 7.13 -7.77 4.87
N ASP A 46 6.05 -7.44 5.58
CA ASP A 46 5.53 -8.26 6.68
C ASP A 46 4.75 -9.50 6.19
N GLU A 47 4.25 -9.51 4.94
CA GLU A 47 3.53 -10.66 4.38
C GLU A 47 4.45 -11.87 4.13
N VAL A 48 5.76 -11.67 4.01
CA VAL A 48 6.74 -12.75 3.83
C VAL A 48 6.93 -13.60 5.10
N SER A 49 6.51 -13.11 6.28
CA SER A 49 6.71 -13.80 7.56
C SER A 49 5.49 -14.58 8.09
N GLN A 50 4.37 -14.61 7.37
CA GLN A 50 3.12 -15.29 7.81
C GLN A 50 2.86 -16.66 7.15
N LEU A 51 3.84 -17.22 6.45
CA LEU A 51 3.87 -18.63 6.07
C LEU A 51 4.58 -19.45 7.17
N HIS A 52 3.97 -19.56 8.35
CA HIS A 52 4.29 -20.58 9.35
C HIS A 52 3.03 -21.06 10.06
#